data_AF-A0A1Z9B1J5-F1
#
_entry.id   AF-A0A1Z9B1J5-F1
#
_cell.length_a   1.000
_cell.length_b   1.000
_cell.length_c   1.000
_cell.angle_alpha   90.00
_cell.angle_beta   90.00
_cell.angle_gamma   90.00
#
_symmetry.space_group_name_H-M   'P 1'
#
loop_
_entity.id
_entity.type
_entity.pdbx_description
1 polymer ?
#
loop_
_entity_poly.entity_id
_entity_poly.type
_entity_poly.pdbx_seq_one_letter_code
_entity_poly.pdbx_strand_id
1 'polypeptide(L)'
;MGSLPPAFARMFALGPMFILAVSCLGCATSLQGGAMHYQYFSAPSERDAWSPKIAGWQRRSLREEAESGPTPLPPVSQAADGGAVVSSTEDARGLRSKYLNFRAAKKRALAREVASWVQSQAPIHYVEDGVIDHWATLEETLASNGDDCDGLELLTFHALRDLGFGSEEVFRAIIFRPDDGQHHMVTLWFEDADDPWVIDPTGAMTLGMPRMSEFPGWVPLKVFTDRVEFTVRAPDPPSGPDLAAHDDWP
;
A
#
# COMPACT_ATOMS: atom_id res chain seq x y z
N MET A 1 29.13 -38.42 -31.15
CA MET A 1 28.79 -39.87 -31.09
C MET A 1 29.10 -40.36 -29.69
N GLY A 2 28.08 -40.66 -28.89
CA GLY A 2 28.22 -41.20 -27.53
C GLY A 2 26.84 -41.42 -26.92
N SER A 3 26.52 -42.69 -26.68
CA SER A 3 25.21 -43.29 -26.42
C SER A 3 24.42 -42.82 -25.18
N LEU A 4 23.09 -42.79 -25.33
CA LEU A 4 22.04 -43.08 -24.32
C LEU A 4 21.77 -44.62 -24.28
N PRO A 5 20.94 -45.25 -23.40
CA PRO A 5 20.31 -44.93 -22.09
C PRO A 5 20.46 -46.16 -21.09
N PRO A 6 19.66 -46.41 -20.02
CA PRO A 6 18.22 -46.76 -20.06
C PRO A 6 17.34 -46.24 -18.90
N ALA A 7 16.03 -46.45 -19.10
CA ALA A 7 14.89 -46.20 -18.25
C ALA A 7 14.94 -46.85 -16.85
N PHE A 8 14.31 -46.18 -15.87
CA PHE A 8 13.72 -46.85 -14.71
C PHE A 8 12.23 -46.50 -14.62
N ALA A 9 11.44 -47.46 -15.08
CA ALA A 9 10.05 -47.60 -14.68
C ALA A 9 9.99 -48.01 -13.21
N ARG A 10 9.16 -47.34 -12.40
CA ARG A 10 8.54 -47.98 -11.25
C ARG A 10 7.06 -47.65 -11.19
N MET A 11 6.35 -48.76 -11.18
CA MET A 11 4.93 -49.01 -11.20
C MET A 11 4.47 -49.24 -9.74
N PHE A 12 3.17 -49.10 -9.49
CA PHE A 12 2.41 -49.49 -8.30
C PHE A 12 2.47 -48.59 -7.05
N ALA A 13 1.34 -47.98 -6.70
CA ALA A 13 0.36 -48.66 -5.84
C ALA A 13 -0.95 -47.85 -5.78
N LEU A 14 -2.03 -48.43 -6.33
CA LEU A 14 -3.41 -48.07 -6.01
C LEU A 14 -3.70 -48.61 -4.60
N GLY A 15 -3.81 -47.71 -3.62
CA GLY A 15 -4.24 -48.02 -2.25
C GLY A 15 -5.69 -47.55 -2.01
N PRO A 16 -6.52 -48.34 -1.30
CA PRO A 16 -7.95 -48.09 -1.16
C PRO A 16 -8.27 -46.90 -0.24
N MET A 17 -9.16 -46.07 -0.76
CA MET A 17 -10.19 -45.28 -0.11
C MET A 17 -10.52 -45.70 1.34
N PHE A 18 -10.13 -44.89 2.32
CA PHE A 18 -10.75 -44.87 3.65
C PHE A 18 -11.39 -43.50 3.84
N ILE A 19 -12.70 -43.45 3.60
CA ILE A 19 -13.57 -42.32 3.92
C ILE A 19 -13.79 -42.37 5.42
N LEU A 20 -13.13 -41.48 6.16
CA LEU A 20 -13.52 -41.16 7.55
C LEU A 20 -14.15 -39.76 7.53
N ALA A 21 -15.45 -39.73 7.20
CA ALA A 21 -16.28 -38.55 7.35
C ALA A 21 -16.60 -38.34 8.84
N VAL A 22 -15.70 -37.66 9.56
CA VAL A 22 -15.98 -37.13 10.90
C VAL A 22 -16.52 -35.72 10.72
N SER A 23 -17.84 -35.63 10.75
CA SER A 23 -18.64 -34.40 10.70
C SER A 23 -18.46 -33.60 11.99
N CYS A 24 -17.33 -32.91 12.15
CA CYS A 24 -17.19 -31.89 13.17
C CYS A 24 -17.98 -30.64 12.73
N LEU A 25 -19.27 -30.60 13.09
CA LEU A 25 -20.08 -29.38 13.16
C LEU A 25 -19.56 -28.51 14.31
N GLY A 26 -18.34 -28.00 14.17
CA GLY A 26 -17.85 -26.91 14.99
C GLY A 26 -18.52 -25.63 14.50
N CYS A 27 -19.31 -24.99 15.35
CA CYS A 27 -19.74 -23.61 15.15
C CYS A 27 -18.47 -22.75 15.07
N ALA A 28 -17.97 -22.52 13.86
CA ALA A 28 -17.02 -21.45 13.59
C ALA A 28 -17.78 -20.15 13.81
N THR A 29 -17.81 -19.68 15.05
CA THR A 29 -18.00 -18.26 15.36
C THR A 29 -16.84 -17.55 14.71
N SER A 30 -17.02 -17.17 13.45
CA SER A 30 -16.20 -16.16 12.80
C SER A 30 -16.31 -14.92 13.66
N LEU A 31 -15.29 -14.68 14.49
CA LEU A 31 -15.06 -13.39 15.07
C LEU A 31 -14.84 -12.45 13.88
N GLN A 32 -15.93 -11.87 13.38
CA GLN A 32 -15.88 -10.71 12.51
C GLN A 32 -15.34 -9.58 13.37
N GLY A 33 -14.01 -9.51 13.47
CA GLY A 33 -13.35 -8.27 13.82
C GLY A 33 -13.86 -7.24 12.83
N GLY A 34 -14.58 -6.23 13.32
CA GLY A 34 -15.01 -5.14 12.47
C GLY A 34 -13.79 -4.53 11.80
N ALA A 35 -13.89 -4.24 10.50
CA ALA A 35 -12.84 -3.51 9.80
C ALA A 35 -12.56 -2.22 10.58
N MET A 36 -11.31 -2.00 10.95
CA MET A 36 -10.90 -0.76 11.61
C MET A 36 -11.03 0.37 10.58
N HIS A 37 -11.89 1.35 10.87
CA HIS A 37 -12.11 2.51 10.01
C HIS A 37 -11.23 3.67 10.45
N TYR A 38 -10.17 3.96 9.71
CA TYR A 38 -9.25 5.06 9.98
C TYR A 38 -9.71 6.38 9.35
N GLN A 39 -9.47 7.50 10.03
CA GLN A 39 -9.60 8.83 9.44
C GLN A 39 -8.24 9.29 8.92
N TYR A 40 -7.96 9.03 7.65
CA TYR A 40 -6.63 9.25 7.05
C TYR A 40 -6.22 10.71 6.93
N PHE A 41 -7.18 11.61 6.71
CA PHE A 41 -6.91 12.98 6.28
C PHE A 41 -7.17 14.02 7.39
N SER A 42 -6.71 13.74 8.61
CA SER A 42 -6.80 14.71 9.70
C SER A 42 -5.59 15.67 9.71
N ALA A 43 -5.80 16.90 10.15
CA ALA A 43 -4.70 17.85 10.30
C ALA A 43 -3.63 17.34 11.30
N PRO A 44 -2.33 17.51 11.01
CA PRO A 44 -1.28 17.17 11.94
C PRO A 44 -1.35 17.94 13.26
N SER A 45 -0.91 17.31 14.35
CA SER A 45 -0.73 17.99 15.64
C SER A 45 0.52 18.86 15.62
N GLU A 46 0.52 19.97 16.36
CA GLU A 46 1.71 20.82 16.54
C GLU A 46 2.88 20.07 17.21
N ARG A 47 2.60 18.96 17.89
CA ARG A 47 3.59 18.12 18.58
C ARG A 47 3.88 16.79 17.85
N ASP A 48 3.47 16.68 16.59
CA ASP A 48 3.71 15.48 15.80
C ASP A 48 5.22 15.31 15.53
N ALA A 49 5.78 14.16 15.96
CA ALA A 49 7.20 13.88 15.85
C ALA A 49 7.67 13.63 14.40
N TRP A 50 6.77 13.26 13.49
CA TRP A 50 7.07 12.97 12.09
C TRP A 50 7.02 14.21 11.21
N SER A 51 6.18 15.20 11.55
CA SER A 51 6.01 16.43 10.78
C SER A 51 7.33 17.14 10.44
N PRO A 52 8.31 17.32 11.36
CA PRO A 52 9.60 17.91 11.01
C PRO A 52 10.40 17.11 9.96
N LYS A 53 10.35 15.78 10.04
CA LYS A 53 11.05 14.86 9.13
C LYS A 53 10.42 14.90 7.74
N ILE A 54 9.08 14.78 7.67
CA ILE A 54 8.29 14.90 6.44
C ILE A 54 8.56 16.25 5.76
N ALA A 55 8.44 17.36 6.50
CA ALA A 55 8.69 18.69 5.94
C ALA A 55 10.13 18.86 5.45
N GLY A 56 11.10 18.24 6.14
CA GLY A 56 12.50 18.19 5.72
C GLY A 56 12.69 17.49 4.38
N TRP A 57 12.08 16.33 4.22
CA TRP A 57 12.08 15.57 2.97
C TRP A 57 11.37 16.33 1.85
N GLN A 58 10.14 16.82 2.07
CA GLN A 58 9.36 17.57 1.06
C GLN A 58 10.14 18.76 0.48
N ARG A 59 10.85 19.53 1.32
CA ARG A 59 11.69 20.65 0.84
C ARG A 59 12.83 20.21 -0.07
N ARG A 60 13.39 19.01 0.12
CA ARG A 60 14.44 18.46 -0.76
C ARG A 60 13.82 17.97 -2.06
N SER A 61 12.77 17.17 -1.99
CA SER A 61 12.07 16.66 -3.17
C SER A 61 11.58 17.78 -4.10
N LEU A 62 10.99 18.84 -3.54
CA LEU A 62 10.54 20.00 -4.32
C LEU A 62 11.70 20.78 -4.95
N ARG A 63 12.87 20.80 -4.31
CA ARG A 63 14.07 21.45 -4.87
C ARG A 63 14.56 20.66 -6.08
N GLU A 64 14.64 19.34 -5.98
CA GLU A 64 15.05 18.47 -7.07
C GLU A 64 14.07 18.51 -8.25
N GLU A 65 12.76 18.53 -7.98
CA GLU A 65 11.74 18.72 -9.02
C GLU A 65 11.94 20.06 -9.76
N ALA A 66 12.26 21.12 -9.03
CA ALA A 66 12.54 22.43 -9.62
C ALA A 66 13.85 22.45 -10.45
N GLU A 67 14.86 21.67 -10.06
CA GLU A 67 16.14 21.56 -10.74
C GLU A 67 16.08 20.67 -12.00
N SER A 68 15.32 19.57 -11.94
CA SER A 68 15.09 18.67 -13.08
C SER A 68 14.23 19.29 -14.19
N GLY A 69 13.51 20.37 -13.88
CA GLY A 69 12.61 21.07 -14.79
C GLY A 69 11.31 20.32 -15.03
N PRO A 70 10.30 20.96 -15.67
CA PRO A 70 9.02 20.32 -15.92
C PRO A 70 9.22 19.15 -16.89
N THR A 71 9.11 17.92 -16.40
CA THR A 71 8.87 16.77 -17.26
C THR A 71 7.54 17.04 -17.97
N PRO A 72 7.50 17.13 -19.32
CA PRO A 72 6.25 17.37 -20.02
C PRO A 72 5.35 16.16 -19.82
N LEU A 73 4.48 16.21 -18.81
CA LEU A 73 3.43 15.22 -18.68
C LEU A 73 2.50 15.40 -19.89
N PRO A 74 2.14 14.32 -20.60
CA PRO A 74 1.11 14.41 -21.62
C PRO A 74 -0.15 15.00 -20.96
N PRO A 75 -0.89 15.89 -21.64
CA PRO A 75 -2.06 16.54 -21.06
C PRO A 75 -3.06 15.46 -20.63
N VAL A 76 -3.08 15.16 -19.33
CA VAL A 76 -4.06 14.25 -18.73
C VAL A 76 -5.38 14.99 -18.84
N SER A 77 -6.28 14.48 -19.68
CA SER A 77 -7.63 14.99 -19.76
C SER A 77 -8.24 14.85 -18.37
N GLN A 78 -8.36 15.95 -17.62
CA GLN A 78 -9.07 16.00 -16.35
C GLN A 78 -10.53 15.63 -16.61
N ALA A 79 -10.82 14.33 -16.60
CA ALA A 79 -12.18 13.84 -16.54
C ALA A 79 -12.66 14.13 -15.12
N ALA A 80 -13.40 15.23 -15.00
CA ALA A 80 -14.01 15.75 -13.80
C ALA A 80 -14.48 14.65 -12.84
N ASP A 81 -14.01 14.77 -11.61
CA ASP A 81 -14.48 14.03 -10.45
C ASP A 81 -15.91 14.49 -10.17
N GLY A 82 -16.86 13.78 -10.76
CA GLY A 82 -18.29 14.03 -10.64
C GLY A 82 -18.81 13.28 -9.44
N GLY A 83 -18.96 14.00 -8.33
CA GLY A 83 -19.60 13.55 -7.11
C GLY A 83 -20.85 12.71 -7.35
N ALA A 84 -21.02 11.72 -6.48
CA ALA A 84 -22.06 10.71 -6.50
C ALA A 84 -23.46 11.29 -6.76
N VAL A 85 -23.98 11.05 -7.96
CA VAL A 85 -25.42 11.09 -8.23
C VAL A 85 -25.92 9.66 -8.11
N VAL A 86 -26.74 9.44 -7.09
CA VAL A 86 -27.50 8.22 -6.83
C VAL A 86 -28.23 7.80 -8.11
N SER A 87 -27.72 6.77 -8.80
CA SER A 87 -28.39 6.20 -9.96
C SER A 87 -29.01 4.86 -9.61
N SER A 88 -30.31 4.77 -9.89
CA SER A 88 -31.16 3.59 -9.78
C SER A 88 -30.51 2.32 -10.35
N THR A 89 -30.84 1.18 -9.75
CA THR A 89 -30.34 -0.18 -10.06
C THR A 89 -30.42 -0.64 -11.53
N GLU A 90 -31.02 0.12 -12.44
CA GLU A 90 -30.98 -0.16 -13.89
C GLU A 90 -29.70 0.32 -14.60
N ASP A 91 -28.91 1.21 -13.98
CA ASP A 91 -27.80 1.91 -14.64
C ASP A 91 -26.48 1.11 -14.68
N ALA A 92 -26.43 -0.07 -14.05
CA ALA A 92 -25.30 -1.00 -14.15
C ALA A 92 -25.07 -1.52 -15.58
N ARG A 93 -26.07 -1.41 -16.48
CA ARG A 93 -25.98 -1.83 -17.89
C ARG A 93 -25.54 -0.73 -18.85
N GLY A 94 -25.50 0.53 -18.39
CA GLY A 94 -25.13 1.69 -19.21
C GLY A 94 -23.65 1.70 -19.66
N LEU A 95 -23.37 2.32 -20.81
CA LEU A 95 -22.00 2.47 -21.33
C LEU A 95 -21.09 3.24 -20.35
N ARG A 96 -21.64 4.25 -19.65
CA ARG A 96 -20.92 5.05 -18.65
C ARG A 96 -20.38 4.17 -17.51
N SER A 97 -21.24 3.36 -16.90
CA SER A 97 -20.87 2.42 -15.83
C SER A 97 -19.81 1.41 -16.31
N LYS A 98 -19.97 0.87 -17.53
CA LYS A 98 -18.97 -0.03 -18.15
C LYS A 98 -17.62 0.67 -18.35
N TYR A 99 -17.62 1.91 -18.83
CA TYR A 99 -16.40 2.70 -19.03
C TYR A 99 -15.69 2.98 -17.71
N LEU A 100 -16.41 3.41 -16.67
CA LEU A 100 -15.85 3.66 -15.34
C LEU A 100 -15.25 2.37 -14.74
N ASN A 101 -15.97 1.25 -14.84
CA ASN A 101 -15.47 -0.05 -14.39
C ASN A 101 -14.23 -0.50 -15.16
N PHE A 102 -14.21 -0.32 -16.47
CA PHE A 102 -13.03 -0.60 -17.30
C PHE A 102 -11.83 0.24 -16.88
N ARG A 103 -12.02 1.55 -16.66
CA ARG A 103 -10.97 2.47 -16.20
C ARG A 103 -10.44 2.05 -14.83
N ALA A 104 -11.31 1.79 -13.86
CA ALA A 104 -10.90 1.33 -12.53
C ALA A 104 -10.13 0.00 -12.59
N ALA A 105 -10.64 -0.98 -13.34
CA ALA A 105 -9.95 -2.26 -13.54
C ALA A 105 -8.57 -2.10 -14.20
N LYS A 106 -8.42 -1.17 -15.15
CA LYS A 106 -7.13 -0.85 -15.77
C LYS A 106 -6.16 -0.19 -14.80
N LYS A 107 -6.61 0.75 -13.97
CA LYS A 107 -5.77 1.33 -12.91
C LYS A 107 -5.31 0.27 -11.91
N ARG A 108 -6.21 -0.61 -11.45
CA ARG A 108 -5.84 -1.73 -10.56
C ARG A 108 -4.86 -2.72 -11.19
N ALA A 109 -5.00 -2.99 -12.49
CA ALA A 109 -4.04 -3.83 -13.20
C ALA A 109 -2.65 -3.17 -13.25
N LEU A 110 -2.60 -1.90 -13.63
CA LEU A 110 -1.36 -1.14 -13.72
C LEU A 110 -0.67 -0.98 -12.36
N ALA A 111 -1.43 -0.68 -11.30
CA ALA A 111 -0.87 -0.60 -9.96
C ALA A 111 -0.29 -1.94 -9.50
N ARG A 112 -0.93 -3.07 -9.83
CA ARG A 112 -0.40 -4.41 -9.52
C ARG A 112 0.87 -4.73 -10.30
N GLU A 113 0.95 -4.28 -11.55
CA GLU A 113 2.16 -4.41 -12.36
C GLU A 113 3.31 -3.60 -11.74
N VAL A 114 3.06 -2.36 -11.30
CA VAL A 114 4.04 -1.53 -10.57
C VAL A 114 4.48 -2.21 -9.27
N ALA A 115 3.54 -2.63 -8.44
CA ALA A 115 3.83 -3.32 -7.18
C ALA A 115 4.68 -4.57 -7.41
N SER A 116 4.30 -5.42 -8.36
CA SER A 116 5.06 -6.62 -8.71
C SER A 116 6.46 -6.30 -9.24
N TRP A 117 6.60 -5.23 -10.02
CA TRP A 117 7.90 -4.81 -10.52
C TRP A 117 8.80 -4.33 -9.37
N VAL A 118 8.34 -3.38 -8.54
CA VAL A 118 9.13 -2.85 -7.40
C VAL A 118 9.52 -3.97 -6.44
N GLN A 119 8.58 -4.84 -6.06
CA GLN A 119 8.86 -5.99 -5.18
C GLN A 119 9.87 -6.97 -5.78
N SER A 120 9.94 -7.08 -7.11
CA SER A 120 10.98 -7.89 -7.77
C SER A 120 12.37 -7.23 -7.76
N GLN A 121 12.43 -5.89 -7.64
CA GLN A 121 13.67 -5.13 -7.57
C GLN A 121 14.20 -5.06 -6.13
N ALA A 122 13.32 -5.00 -5.14
CA ALA A 122 13.70 -4.78 -3.75
C ALA A 122 14.79 -5.72 -3.20
N PRO A 123 14.78 -7.05 -3.42
CA PRO A 123 15.85 -7.93 -2.91
C PRO A 123 17.27 -7.60 -3.44
N ILE A 124 17.37 -6.90 -4.57
CA ILE A 124 18.63 -6.53 -5.22
C ILE A 124 19.08 -5.12 -4.77
N HIS A 125 18.12 -4.25 -4.49
CA HIS A 125 18.32 -2.83 -4.24
C HIS A 125 18.06 -2.40 -2.79
N TYR A 126 17.67 -3.33 -1.91
CA TYR A 126 17.49 -3.04 -0.50
C TYR A 126 18.83 -2.84 0.19
N VAL A 127 18.98 -1.71 0.87
CA VAL A 127 20.15 -1.35 1.67
C VAL A 127 19.65 -0.98 3.05
N GLU A 128 20.12 -1.66 4.09
CA GLU A 128 19.76 -1.31 5.46
C GLU A 128 20.30 0.08 5.82
N ASP A 129 19.48 0.79 6.59
CA ASP A 129 19.81 2.09 7.12
C ASP A 129 21.07 2.07 7.99
N GLY A 130 21.78 3.20 8.01
CA GLY A 130 22.95 3.39 8.85
C GLY A 130 22.61 3.69 10.31
N VAL A 131 23.55 4.30 11.03
CA VAL A 131 23.30 4.81 12.39
C VAL A 131 22.31 5.99 12.38
N ILE A 132 22.20 6.67 11.24
CA ILE A 132 21.32 7.81 11.03
C ILE A 132 20.31 7.38 9.98
N ASP A 133 19.04 7.39 10.36
CA ASP A 133 17.90 7.17 9.49
C ASP A 133 17.71 8.39 8.59
N HIS A 134 18.06 8.21 7.31
CA HIS A 134 18.03 9.26 6.29
C HIS A 134 16.95 8.96 5.26
N TRP A 135 15.90 9.79 5.25
CA TRP A 135 14.85 9.69 4.23
C TRP A 135 15.32 10.20 2.88
N ALA A 136 15.66 9.32 1.97
CA ALA A 136 16.12 9.72 0.65
C ALA A 136 15.02 10.41 -0.17
N THR A 137 15.44 11.19 -1.15
CA THR A 137 14.59 11.57 -2.29
C THR A 137 14.63 10.50 -3.39
N LEU A 138 13.77 10.63 -4.41
CA LEU A 138 13.78 9.68 -5.53
C LEU A 138 15.14 9.73 -6.26
N GLU A 139 15.68 10.92 -6.49
CA GLU A 139 16.96 11.08 -7.17
C GLU A 139 18.10 10.49 -6.32
N GLU A 140 18.10 10.71 -5.01
CA GLU A 140 19.07 10.10 -4.08
C GLU A 140 18.98 8.57 -4.11
N THR A 141 17.77 8.00 -4.11
CA THR A 141 17.52 6.54 -4.19
C THR A 141 18.06 5.96 -5.49
N LEU A 142 17.78 6.62 -6.62
CA LEU A 142 18.23 6.18 -7.95
C LEU A 142 19.75 6.31 -8.10
N ALA A 143 20.33 7.41 -7.64
CA ALA A 143 21.77 7.66 -7.69
C ALA A 143 22.55 6.66 -6.82
N SER A 144 21.99 6.26 -5.69
CA SER A 144 22.57 5.27 -4.77
C SER A 144 22.34 3.82 -5.22
N ASN A 145 21.51 3.61 -6.25
CA ASN A 145 21.12 2.31 -6.77
C ASN A 145 20.47 1.41 -5.69
N GLY A 146 19.75 2.02 -4.75
CA GLY A 146 19.12 1.30 -3.64
C GLY A 146 18.94 2.17 -2.41
N ASP A 147 18.06 1.69 -1.52
CA ASP A 147 17.76 2.29 -0.22
C ASP A 147 16.99 1.28 0.65
N ASP A 148 16.57 1.72 1.83
CA ASP A 148 15.75 0.94 2.75
C ASP A 148 14.24 0.96 2.35
N CYS A 149 13.33 0.70 3.30
CA CYS A 149 11.90 0.72 3.02
C CYS A 149 11.37 2.10 2.55
N ASP A 150 11.92 3.21 3.03
CA ASP A 150 11.41 4.55 2.75
C ASP A 150 12.01 5.19 1.48
N GLY A 151 13.19 4.77 1.05
CA GLY A 151 13.68 5.12 -0.29
C GLY A 151 13.05 4.24 -1.37
N LEU A 152 12.94 2.91 -1.16
CA LEU A 152 12.34 2.02 -2.17
C LEU A 152 10.84 2.27 -2.41
N GLU A 153 10.11 2.76 -1.41
CA GLU A 153 8.71 3.17 -1.57
C GLU A 153 8.55 4.28 -2.62
N LEU A 154 9.54 5.16 -2.76
CA LEU A 154 9.50 6.27 -3.73
C LEU A 154 9.40 5.78 -5.17
N LEU A 155 9.97 4.61 -5.48
CA LEU A 155 9.82 3.99 -6.80
C LEU A 155 8.34 3.71 -7.12
N THR A 156 7.57 3.24 -6.13
CA THR A 156 6.13 3.00 -6.29
C THR A 156 5.37 4.31 -6.37
N PHE A 157 5.60 5.23 -5.41
CA PHE A 157 4.92 6.51 -5.33
C PHE A 157 5.06 7.30 -6.64
N HIS A 158 6.29 7.48 -7.13
CA HIS A 158 6.56 8.22 -8.36
C HIS A 158 6.10 7.46 -9.61
N ALA A 159 6.31 6.14 -9.71
CA ALA A 159 5.83 5.40 -10.87
C ALA A 159 4.31 5.51 -11.06
N LEU A 160 3.52 5.40 -9.98
CA LEU A 160 2.07 5.59 -10.08
C LEU A 160 1.70 7.02 -10.50
N ARG A 161 2.40 8.02 -9.96
CA ARG A 161 2.19 9.45 -10.30
C ARG A 161 2.49 9.72 -11.76
N ASP A 162 3.61 9.23 -12.27
CA ASP A 162 4.06 9.36 -13.65
C ASP A 162 3.14 8.62 -14.63
N LEU A 163 2.55 7.51 -14.19
CA LEU A 163 1.55 6.74 -14.93
C LEU A 163 0.13 7.34 -14.87
N GLY A 164 -0.02 8.54 -14.30
CA GLY A 164 -1.25 9.33 -14.39
C GLY A 164 -2.31 9.02 -13.33
N PHE A 165 -1.93 8.39 -12.20
CA PHE A 165 -2.76 8.43 -11.00
C PHE A 165 -2.88 9.89 -10.54
N GLY A 166 -3.82 10.26 -9.68
CA GLY A 166 -4.06 11.63 -9.18
C GLY A 166 -3.29 11.92 -7.90
N SER A 167 -2.89 13.19 -7.67
CA SER A 167 -2.13 13.59 -6.46
C SER A 167 -2.91 13.32 -5.17
N GLU A 168 -4.24 13.31 -5.26
CA GLU A 168 -5.16 12.99 -4.16
C GLU A 168 -5.51 11.49 -4.08
N GLU A 169 -4.90 10.64 -4.90
CA GLU A 169 -5.15 9.20 -4.87
C GLU A 169 -3.96 8.42 -4.29
N VAL A 170 -2.73 8.91 -4.44
CA VAL A 170 -1.51 8.16 -4.09
C VAL A 170 -0.72 8.94 -3.05
N PHE A 171 -0.50 8.31 -1.90
CA PHE A 171 0.20 8.90 -0.76
C PHE A 171 1.29 7.96 -0.27
N ARG A 172 2.37 8.55 0.24
CA ARG A 172 3.33 7.87 1.11
C ARG A 172 2.69 7.69 2.48
N ALA A 173 2.99 6.60 3.18
CA ALA A 173 2.43 6.33 4.50
C ALA A 173 3.42 5.68 5.45
N ILE A 174 3.42 6.16 6.69
CA ILE A 174 4.16 5.54 7.79
C ILE A 174 3.21 4.59 8.49
N ILE A 175 3.56 3.31 8.51
CA ILE A 175 2.86 2.27 9.23
C ILE A 175 3.65 1.90 10.48
N PHE A 176 2.98 1.81 11.61
CA PHE A 176 3.53 1.25 12.84
C PHE A 176 3.00 -0.17 13.07
N ARG A 177 3.89 -1.05 13.51
CA ARG A 177 3.61 -2.46 13.78
C ARG A 177 3.81 -2.74 15.27
N PRO A 178 2.74 -2.82 16.07
CA PRO A 178 2.87 -3.02 17.52
C PRO A 178 3.57 -4.32 17.91
N ASP A 179 3.48 -5.36 17.07
CA ASP A 179 4.03 -6.70 17.36
C ASP A 179 5.56 -6.71 17.51
N ASP A 180 6.27 -5.84 16.77
CA ASP A 180 7.73 -5.72 16.84
C ASP A 180 8.23 -4.29 17.09
N GLY A 181 7.31 -3.33 17.24
CA GLY A 181 7.61 -1.93 17.49
C GLY A 181 8.26 -1.21 16.30
N GLN A 182 8.24 -1.81 15.11
CA GLN A 182 8.90 -1.24 13.93
C GLN A 182 7.98 -0.29 13.16
N HIS A 183 8.59 0.69 12.51
CA HIS A 183 7.94 1.51 11.49
C HIS A 183 8.27 0.96 10.11
N HIS A 184 7.34 1.11 9.18
CA HIS A 184 7.48 0.65 7.79
C HIS A 184 6.86 1.68 6.85
N MET A 185 7.60 2.12 5.83
CA MET A 185 7.07 3.02 4.82
C MET A 185 6.42 2.23 3.69
N VAL A 186 5.21 2.63 3.28
CA VAL A 186 4.48 2.04 2.15
C VAL A 186 3.86 3.14 1.29
N THR A 187 3.47 2.78 0.07
CA THR A 187 2.56 3.62 -0.72
C THR A 187 1.11 3.16 -0.47
N LEU A 188 0.22 4.10 -0.18
CA LEU A 188 -1.22 3.89 -0.14
C LEU A 188 -1.88 4.47 -1.38
N TRP A 189 -2.73 3.66 -2.04
CA TRP A 189 -3.59 4.12 -3.14
C TRP A 189 -5.07 4.08 -2.76
N PHE A 190 -5.66 5.26 -2.65
CA PHE A 190 -7.05 5.50 -2.27
C PHE A 190 -7.97 5.41 -3.50
N GLU A 191 -8.30 4.19 -3.89
CA GLU A 191 -9.48 3.96 -4.72
C GLU A 191 -10.77 4.03 -3.90
N ASP A 192 -10.67 3.61 -2.63
CA ASP A 192 -11.66 3.81 -1.58
C ASP A 192 -11.00 4.71 -0.53
N ALA A 193 -11.71 5.74 -0.07
CA ALA A 193 -11.18 6.71 0.89
C ALA A 193 -10.97 6.10 2.28
N ASP A 194 -11.75 5.07 2.62
CA ASP A 194 -11.77 4.47 3.96
C ASP A 194 -10.89 3.21 4.07
N ASP A 195 -10.52 2.61 2.94
CA ASP A 195 -9.75 1.36 2.91
C ASP A 195 -8.79 1.32 1.70
N PRO A 196 -7.66 2.04 1.75
CA PRO A 196 -6.74 2.12 0.62
C PRO A 196 -6.09 0.78 0.30
N TRP A 197 -5.62 0.64 -0.94
CA TRP A 197 -4.69 -0.42 -1.30
C TRP A 197 -3.31 -0.13 -0.71
N VAL A 198 -2.70 -1.13 -0.09
CA VAL A 198 -1.35 -1.09 0.46
C VAL A 198 -0.36 -1.65 -0.57
N ILE A 199 0.69 -0.89 -0.87
CA ILE A 199 1.80 -1.34 -1.72
C ILE A 199 3.08 -1.24 -0.91
N ASP A 200 3.51 -2.38 -0.38
CA ASP A 200 4.81 -2.54 0.29
C ASP A 200 5.90 -2.70 -0.79
N PRO A 201 6.85 -1.75 -0.92
CA PRO A 201 7.89 -1.83 -1.94
C PRO A 201 8.83 -3.01 -1.72
N THR A 202 9.03 -3.43 -0.47
CA THR A 202 10.00 -4.47 -0.12
C THR A 202 9.49 -5.87 -0.44
N GLY A 203 8.16 -6.04 -0.47
CA GLY A 203 7.52 -7.35 -0.53
C GLY A 203 7.76 -8.22 0.70
N ALA A 204 8.48 -7.71 1.71
CA ALA A 204 8.89 -8.46 2.89
C ALA A 204 7.74 -8.65 3.86
N MET A 205 6.82 -7.69 3.92
CA MET A 205 5.66 -7.75 4.80
C MET A 205 4.41 -8.17 4.07
N THR A 206 4.23 -7.70 2.83
CA THR A 206 3.03 -7.98 2.04
C THR A 206 3.39 -8.17 0.57
N LEU A 207 2.77 -9.14 -0.09
CA LEU A 207 2.91 -9.34 -1.53
C LEU A 207 1.68 -8.81 -2.27
N GLY A 208 1.91 -8.23 -3.45
CA GLY A 208 0.83 -7.73 -4.30
C GLY A 208 0.23 -6.42 -3.78
N MET A 209 -1.11 -6.37 -3.71
CA MET A 209 -1.86 -5.17 -3.31
C MET A 209 -3.07 -5.53 -2.45
N PRO A 210 -2.86 -5.90 -1.18
CA PRO A 210 -3.94 -6.07 -0.21
C PRO A 210 -4.54 -4.71 0.22
N ARG A 211 -5.75 -4.74 0.78
CA ARG A 211 -6.38 -3.59 1.43
C ARG A 211 -5.82 -3.38 2.83
N MET A 212 -5.88 -2.14 3.33
CA MET A 212 -5.41 -1.84 4.68
C MET A 212 -6.19 -2.64 5.73
N SER A 213 -7.50 -2.81 5.55
CA SER A 213 -8.36 -3.60 6.43
C SER A 213 -7.96 -5.07 6.56
N GLU A 214 -7.14 -5.60 5.64
CA GLU A 214 -6.60 -6.96 5.68
C GLU A 214 -5.38 -7.09 6.62
N PHE A 215 -4.90 -6.00 7.25
CA PHE A 215 -3.79 -5.97 8.22
C PHE A 215 -4.21 -5.49 9.61
N PRO A 216 -4.83 -6.35 10.44
CA PRO A 216 -5.32 -5.95 11.77
C PRO A 216 -4.20 -5.53 12.74
N GLY A 217 -2.94 -5.90 12.47
CA GLY A 217 -1.78 -5.51 13.29
C GLY A 217 -1.05 -4.27 12.76
N TRP A 218 -1.54 -3.61 11.72
CA TRP A 218 -0.90 -2.44 11.14
C TRP A 218 -1.66 -1.18 11.49
N VAL A 219 -0.93 -0.19 12.00
CA VAL A 219 -1.48 1.10 12.43
C VAL A 219 -0.91 2.20 11.54
N PRO A 220 -1.68 2.74 10.58
CA PRO A 220 -1.23 3.89 9.81
C PRO A 220 -1.14 5.11 10.73
N LEU A 221 0.01 5.79 10.72
CA LEU A 221 0.25 6.98 11.56
C LEU A 221 0.13 8.27 10.76
N LYS A 222 0.69 8.27 9.55
CA LYS A 222 0.80 9.44 8.67
C LYS A 222 0.49 9.03 7.25
N VAL A 223 -0.14 9.94 6.51
CA VAL A 223 -0.20 9.88 5.04
C VAL A 223 0.22 11.24 4.49
N PHE A 224 1.06 11.25 3.45
CA PHE A 224 1.62 12.48 2.93
C PHE A 224 2.05 12.34 1.47
N THR A 225 2.15 13.48 0.79
CA THR A 225 2.74 13.62 -0.55
C THR A 225 4.00 14.47 -0.46
N ASP A 226 4.57 14.82 -1.60
CA ASP A 226 5.64 15.82 -1.71
C ASP A 226 5.22 17.23 -1.26
N ARG A 227 3.92 17.49 -1.05
CA ARG A 227 3.40 18.84 -0.77
C ARG A 227 2.50 18.95 0.46
N VAL A 228 1.79 17.89 0.82
CA VAL A 228 0.84 17.89 1.95
C VAL A 228 1.09 16.72 2.89
N GLU A 229 0.73 16.87 4.15
CA GLU A 229 0.77 15.79 5.13
C GLU A 229 -0.48 15.79 6.01
N PHE A 230 -0.83 14.60 6.47
CA PHE A 230 -1.97 14.33 7.33
C PHE A 230 -1.57 13.36 8.44
N THR A 231 -2.26 13.48 9.57
CA THR A 231 -2.22 12.50 10.65
C THR A 231 -3.41 11.57 10.50
N VAL A 232 -3.15 10.27 10.64
CA VAL A 232 -4.19 9.26 10.60
C VAL A 232 -4.72 9.06 12.02
N ARG A 233 -6.04 9.11 12.19
CA ARG A 233 -6.69 8.83 13.47
C ARG A 233 -7.32 7.45 13.44
N ALA A 234 -7.05 6.66 14.47
CA ALA A 234 -7.84 5.48 14.75
C ALA A 234 -9.31 5.89 14.94
N PRO A 235 -10.28 5.01 14.62
CA PRO A 235 -11.66 5.26 14.99
C PRO A 235 -11.70 5.46 16.51
N ASP A 236 -12.49 6.44 16.97
CA ASP A 236 -12.73 6.61 18.40
C ASP A 236 -13.10 5.23 18.97
N PRO A 237 -12.51 4.79 20.09
CA PRO A 237 -12.96 3.56 20.71
C PRO A 237 -14.48 3.70 20.91
N PRO A 238 -15.27 2.65 20.60
CA PRO A 238 -16.71 2.71 20.83
C PRO A 238 -16.89 3.19 22.27
N SER A 239 -17.74 4.19 22.47
CA SER A 239 -17.94 4.93 23.72
C SER A 239 -18.38 3.99 24.84
N GLY A 240 -17.43 3.23 25.36
CA GLY A 240 -17.49 2.45 26.57
C GLY A 240 -17.23 3.38 27.75
N PRO A 241 -17.56 2.95 28.97
CA PRO A 241 -17.34 3.77 30.15
C PRO A 241 -15.87 4.14 30.26
N ASP A 242 -15.65 5.45 30.12
CA ASP A 242 -14.44 6.26 30.27
C ASP A 242 -13.32 5.57 31.06
N LEU A 243 -12.50 4.78 30.36
CA LEU A 243 -11.17 4.41 30.82
C LEU A 243 -10.23 5.45 30.23
N ALA A 244 -9.98 6.50 31.02
CA ALA A 244 -9.12 7.63 30.67
C ALA A 244 -7.88 7.19 29.90
N ALA A 245 -7.72 7.77 28.71
CA ALA A 245 -6.55 7.65 27.87
C ALA A 245 -5.28 8.01 28.67
N HIS A 246 -4.43 7.02 28.87
CA HIS A 246 -3.02 7.28 29.15
C HIS A 246 -2.38 7.69 27.82
N ASP A 247 -2.11 8.99 27.67
CA ASP A 247 -1.31 9.60 26.60
C ASP A 247 0.20 9.24 26.71
N ASP A 248 0.54 8.10 27.32
CA ASP A 248 1.89 7.57 27.40
C ASP A 248 2.01 6.39 26.43
N TRP A 249 1.98 6.69 25.12
CA TRP A 249 2.59 5.78 24.16
C TRP A 249 4.11 6.01 24.21
N PRO A 250 4.92 4.98 24.49
CA PRO A 250 6.38 5.12 24.61
C PRO A 250 7.07 5.52 23.31
#